data_AF-R7M8U0-F1
#
_entry.id   AF-R7M8U0-F1
#
_cell.length_a   1.000
_cell.length_b   1.000
_cell.length_c   1.000
_cell.angle_alpha   90.00
_cell.angle_beta   90.00
_cell.angle_gamma   90.00
#
_symmetry.space_group_name_H-M   'P 1'
#
loop_
_entity.id
_entity.type
_entity.pdbx_description
1 polymer ?
#
loop_
_entity_poly.entity_id
_entity_poly.type
_entity_poly.pdbx_seq_one_letter_code
_entity_poly.pdbx_strand_id
1 'polypeptide(L)'
;MNNDKVNNVISIIKNMDLNNKLRLGLCISSTSYTTINYNKAHIHSIFDKKLKNIDKEYLTSYVNMRKYPTILFAMSKIMEMHNTEQNQIAMYLINSIE
;
A
#
# COMPACT_ATOMS: atom_id res chain seq x y z
N MET A 1 4.02 -17.38 -14.39
CA MET A 1 3.79 -16.25 -13.46
C MET A 1 4.72 -16.46 -12.28
N ASN A 2 5.59 -15.51 -11.95
CA ASN A 2 6.58 -15.71 -10.89
C ASN A 2 5.96 -15.41 -9.52
N ASN A 3 5.12 -16.33 -9.04
CA ASN A 3 4.34 -16.18 -7.81
C ASN A 3 5.21 -15.88 -6.57
N ASP A 4 6.50 -16.20 -6.61
CA ASP A 4 7.43 -15.96 -5.49
C ASP A 4 7.54 -14.47 -5.16
N LYS A 5 7.54 -13.58 -6.18
CA LYS A 5 7.60 -12.13 -5.96
C LYS A 5 6.34 -11.62 -5.25
N VAL A 6 5.18 -12.05 -5.72
CA VAL A 6 3.88 -11.67 -5.14
C VAL A 6 3.77 -12.19 -3.70
N ASN A 7 4.10 -13.46 -3.48
CA ASN A 7 4.06 -14.08 -2.16
C ASN A 7 5.02 -13.41 -1.18
N ASN A 8 6.20 -12.99 -1.64
CA ASN A 8 7.16 -12.25 -0.82
C ASN A 8 6.62 -10.87 -0.40
N VAL A 9 5.98 -10.12 -1.30
CA VAL A 9 5.38 -8.84 -0.90
C VAL A 9 4.16 -9.04 0.00
N ILE A 10 3.34 -10.06 -0.28
CA ILE A 10 2.20 -10.41 0.59
C ILE A 10 2.67 -10.77 2.00
N SER A 11 3.77 -11.51 2.16
CA SER A 11 4.30 -11.85 3.49
C SER A 11 4.80 -10.61 4.23
N ILE A 12 5.42 -9.66 3.54
CA ILE A 12 5.80 -8.35 4.11
C ILE A 12 4.54 -7.61 4.57
N ILE A 13 3.51 -7.50 3.72
CA ILE A 13 2.24 -6.81 4.05
C ILE A 13 1.55 -7.48 5.24
N LYS A 14 1.54 -8.81 5.29
CA LYS A 14 0.92 -9.58 6.38
C LYS A 14 1.53 -9.21 7.74
N ASN A 15 2.85 -8.97 7.77
CA ASN A 15 3.60 -8.63 8.97
C ASN A 15 3.54 -7.12 9.33
N MET A 16 2.97 -6.27 8.48
CA MET A 16 2.78 -4.85 8.80
C MET A 16 1.66 -4.64 9.82
N ASP A 17 1.84 -3.66 10.70
CA ASP A 17 0.74 -3.11 11.49
C ASP A 17 -0.30 -2.39 10.60
N LEU A 18 -1.47 -2.10 11.18
CA LEU A 18 -2.57 -1.46 10.47
C LEU A 18 -2.18 -0.09 9.89
N ASN A 19 -1.44 0.74 10.64
CA ASN A 19 -1.03 2.07 10.18
C ASN A 19 -0.14 1.95 8.93
N ASN A 20 0.79 0.99 8.93
CA ASN A 20 1.69 0.77 7.82
C ASN A 20 0.99 0.17 6.59
N LYS A 21 0.02 -0.73 6.78
CA LYS A 21 -0.87 -1.19 5.69
C LYS A 21 -1.64 -0.04 5.07
N LEU A 22 -2.18 0.86 5.90
CA LEU A 22 -2.94 2.00 5.41
C LEU A 22 -2.07 2.99 4.63
N ARG A 23 -0.88 3.31 5.14
CA ARG A 23 0.09 4.17 4.45
C ARG A 23 0.59 3.55 3.14
N LEU A 24 0.78 2.23 3.10
CA LEU A 24 1.12 1.53 1.85
C LEU A 24 0.01 1.67 0.81
N GLY A 25 -1.26 1.52 1.21
CA GLY A 25 -2.38 1.67 0.28
C GLY A 25 -2.55 3.11 -0.24
N LEU A 26 -2.23 4.11 0.59
CA LEU A 26 -2.09 5.50 0.11
C LEU A 26 -1.00 5.61 -0.94
N CYS A 27 0.17 5.01 -0.71
CA CYS A 27 1.28 5.05 -1.66
C CYS A 27 0.92 4.39 -3.00
N ILE A 28 0.30 3.20 -2.98
CA ILE A 28 -0.13 2.46 -4.17
C ILE A 28 -1.16 3.25 -4.99
N SER A 29 -2.10 3.92 -4.32
CA SER A 29 -3.18 4.67 -4.97
C SER A 29 -2.80 6.08 -5.43
N SER A 30 -1.75 6.68 -4.84
CA SER A 30 -1.34 8.05 -5.16
C SER A 30 -0.29 8.13 -6.26
N THR A 31 0.50 7.07 -6.46
CA THR A 31 1.64 7.10 -7.38
C THR A 31 1.23 6.81 -8.83
N SER A 32 1.94 7.42 -9.79
CA SER A 32 1.86 7.08 -11.22
C SER A 32 2.66 5.82 -11.59
N TYR A 33 3.55 5.35 -10.71
CA TYR A 33 4.43 4.20 -10.96
C TYR A 33 3.77 2.84 -10.66
N THR A 34 2.50 2.84 -10.26
CA THR A 34 1.66 1.63 -10.18
C THR A 34 0.66 1.62 -11.31
N THR A 35 0.45 0.46 -11.91
CA THR A 35 -0.53 0.25 -12.96
C THR A 35 -1.54 -0.77 -12.44
N ILE A 36 -2.37 -0.36 -11.48
CA ILE A 36 -3.47 -1.19 -10.97
C ILE A 36 -4.76 -0.90 -11.75
N ASN A 37 -5.61 -1.92 -11.91
CA ASN A 37 -6.86 -1.86 -12.66
C ASN A 37 -8.05 -1.43 -11.79
N TYR A 38 -7.80 -1.13 -10.52
CA TYR A 38 -8.78 -0.62 -9.58
C TYR A 38 -8.87 0.90 -9.62
N ASN A 39 -10.01 1.46 -9.20
CA ASN A 39 -10.18 2.90 -9.10
C ASN A 39 -9.28 3.46 -7.98
N LYS A 40 -8.15 4.07 -8.39
CA LYS A 40 -7.16 4.67 -7.48
C LYS A 40 -7.77 5.72 -6.55
N ALA A 41 -8.66 6.58 -7.06
CA ALA A 41 -9.28 7.63 -6.25
C ALA A 41 -10.18 7.04 -5.15
N HIS A 42 -10.92 5.98 -5.48
CA HIS A 42 -11.76 5.28 -4.50
C HIS A 42 -10.92 4.58 -3.42
N ILE A 43 -9.89 3.84 -3.83
CA ILE A 43 -8.94 3.20 -2.90
C ILE A 43 -8.30 4.26 -2.00
N HIS A 44 -7.78 5.34 -2.59
CA HIS A 44 -7.15 6.41 -1.83
C HIS A 44 -8.08 6.96 -0.75
N SER A 45 -9.34 7.24 -1.09
CA SER A 45 -10.34 7.76 -0.16
C SER A 45 -10.63 6.80 1.01
N ILE A 46 -10.76 5.50 0.75
CA ILE A 46 -10.96 4.49 1.81
C ILE A 46 -9.79 4.50 2.80
N PHE A 47 -8.57 4.44 2.27
CA PHE A 47 -7.36 4.36 3.08
C PHE A 47 -7.09 5.66 3.84
N ASP A 48 -7.29 6.82 3.20
CA ASP A 48 -7.13 8.14 3.81
C ASP A 48 -8.11 8.32 4.97
N LYS A 49 -9.40 7.99 4.77
CA LYS A 49 -10.42 8.08 5.82
C LYS A 49 -10.08 7.18 7.01
N LYS A 50 -9.67 5.93 6.77
CA LYS A 50 -9.29 5.00 7.84
C LYS A 50 -8.05 5.51 8.60
N LEU A 51 -7.04 5.99 7.89
CA LEU A 51 -5.80 6.47 8.52
C LEU A 51 -6.05 7.71 9.38
N LYS A 52 -6.85 8.67 8.89
CA LYS A 52 -7.25 9.87 9.66
C LYS A 52 -7.97 9.54 10.97
N ASN A 53 -8.72 8.44 11.01
CA ASN A 53 -9.45 8.04 12.21
C ASN A 53 -8.55 7.47 13.30
N ILE A 54 -7.40 6.89 12.92
CA ILE A 54 -6.53 6.16 13.87
C ILE A 54 -5.20 6.86 14.14
N ASP A 55 -4.74 7.70 13.21
CA ASP A 55 -3.46 8.41 13.28
C ASP A 55 -3.67 9.93 13.30
N LYS A 56 -3.58 10.51 14.50
CA LYS A 56 -3.68 11.97 14.68
C LYS A 56 -2.45 12.71 14.15
N GLU A 57 -1.26 12.09 14.12
CA GLU A 57 -0.04 12.70 13.56
C GLU A 57 -0.18 12.88 12.04
N TYR A 58 -0.85 11.92 11.37
CA TYR A 58 -1.19 12.01 9.95
C TYR A 58 -2.09 13.21 9.62
N LEU A 59 -3.04 13.56 10.51
CA LEU A 59 -3.94 14.70 10.30
C LEU A 59 -3.23 16.06 10.40
N THR A 60 -2.21 16.16 11.25
CA THR A 60 -1.63 17.44 11.67
C THR A 60 -0.26 17.73 11.08
N SER A 61 0.35 16.79 10.35
CA SER A 61 1.74 16.93 9.88
C SER A 61 1.99 16.38 8.48
N TYR A 62 3.02 16.93 7.82
CA TYR A 62 3.54 16.35 6.59
C TYR A 62 4.24 15.02 6.91
N VAL A 63 3.73 13.92 6.33
CA VAL A 63 4.25 12.58 6.58
C VAL A 63 5.64 12.44 5.96
N ASN A 64 6.68 12.38 6.81
CA ASN A 64 8.03 12.07 6.35
C ASN A 64 8.15 10.57 6.02
N MET A 65 8.10 10.23 4.73
CA MET A 65 8.23 8.85 4.25
C MET A 65 9.53 8.15 4.66
N ARG A 66 10.61 8.89 4.97
CA ARG A 66 11.87 8.31 5.46
C ARG A 66 11.72 7.61 6.81
N LYS A 67 10.69 7.96 7.60
CA LYS A 67 10.36 7.25 8.85
C LYS A 67 9.82 5.83 8.62
N TYR A 68 9.48 5.47 7.38
CA TYR A 68 8.76 4.24 7.05
C TYR A 68 9.52 3.35 6.05
N PRO A 69 10.70 2.81 6.43
CA PRO A 69 11.55 2.03 5.53
C PRO A 69 10.85 0.79 4.97
N THR A 70 10.01 0.12 5.75
CA THR A 70 9.26 -1.07 5.29
C THR A 70 8.26 -0.73 4.18
N ILE A 71 7.64 0.45 4.24
CA ILE A 71 6.70 0.91 3.20
C ILE A 71 7.47 1.25 1.92
N LEU A 72 8.60 1.97 2.04
CA LEU A 72 9.47 2.27 0.92
C LEU A 72 9.98 0.99 0.24
N PHE A 73 10.39 0.00 1.03
CA PHE A 73 10.85 -1.29 0.53
C PHE A 73 9.73 -2.09 -0.15
N ALA A 74 8.54 -2.15 0.42
CA ALA A 74 7.40 -2.81 -0.22
C ALA A 74 7.03 -2.11 -1.54
N MET A 75 7.01 -0.79 -1.57
CA MET A 75 6.73 -0.01 -2.78
C MET A 75 7.77 -0.23 -3.87
N SER A 76 9.07 -0.26 -3.54
CA SER A 76 10.11 -0.51 -4.55
C SER A 76 9.93 -1.88 -5.20
N LYS A 77 9.57 -2.90 -4.41
CA LYS A 77 9.25 -4.24 -4.94
C LYS A 77 7.99 -4.25 -5.80
N ILE A 78 6.94 -3.54 -5.43
CA ILE A 78 5.70 -3.45 -6.22
C ILE A 78 5.96 -2.75 -7.57
N MET A 79 6.79 -1.70 -7.59
CA MET A 79 7.12 -0.96 -8.82
C MET A 79 7.89 -1.79 -9.84
N GLU A 80 8.63 -2.81 -9.40
CA GLU A 80 9.35 -3.76 -10.28
C GLU A 80 8.41 -4.83 -10.91
N MET A 81 7.15 -4.89 -10.50
CA MET A 81 6.21 -5.95 -10.90
C MET A 81 5.32 -5.57 -12.08
N HIS A 82 4.82 -6.58 -12.78
CA HIS A 82 3.86 -6.39 -13.85
C HIS A 82 2.47 -6.05 -13.31
N ASN A 83 1.61 -5.48 -14.16
CA ASN A 83 0.24 -5.10 -13.83
C ASN A 83 -0.54 -6.22 -13.11
N THR A 84 -0.45 -7.46 -13.58
CA THR A 84 -1.17 -8.60 -12.97
C THR A 84 -0.75 -8.86 -11.52
N GLU A 85 0.54 -8.82 -11.25
CA GLU A 85 1.13 -9.01 -9.91
C GLU A 85 0.78 -7.83 -8.98
N GLN A 86 0.89 -6.59 -9.48
CA GLN A 86 0.49 -5.40 -8.72
C GLN A 86 -0.99 -5.45 -8.33
N ASN A 87 -1.86 -5.91 -9.23
CA ASN A 87 -3.29 -6.08 -8.95
C ASN A 87 -3.56 -7.13 -7.87
N GLN A 88 -2.84 -8.25 -7.87
CA GLN A 88 -2.96 -9.26 -6.81
C GLN A 88 -2.56 -8.70 -5.44
N ILE A 89 -1.48 -7.94 -5.38
CA ILE A 89 -1.02 -7.28 -4.16
C ILE A 89 -2.02 -6.22 -3.69
N ALA A 90 -2.55 -5.40 -4.62
CA ALA A 90 -3.55 -4.39 -4.30
C ALA A 90 -4.84 -5.04 -3.74
N MET A 91 -5.31 -6.12 -4.37
CA MET A 91 -6.47 -6.88 -3.91
C MET A 91 -6.24 -7.44 -2.50
N TYR A 92 -5.08 -8.05 -2.25
CA TYR A 92 -4.74 -8.56 -0.93
C TYR A 92 -4.72 -7.45 0.12
N LEU A 93 -4.08 -6.31 -0.20
CA LEU A 93 -3.95 -5.20 0.73
C LEU A 93 -5.33 -4.62 1.09
N ILE A 94 -6.21 -4.42 0.12
CA ILE A 94 -7.59 -3.95 0.32
C ILE A 94 -8.34 -4.91 1.24
N ASN A 95 -8.30 -6.21 0.96
CA ASN A 95 -8.97 -7.22 1.78
C ASN A 95 -8.35 -7.39 3.17
N SER A 96 -7.12 -6.91 3.39
CA SER A 96 -6.42 -7.01 4.68
C SER A 96 -6.76 -5.87 5.66
N ILE A 97 -7.47 -4.85 5.18
CA ILE A 97 -7.90 -3.70 5.98
C ILE A 97 -9.42 -3.62 6.15
N GLU A 98 -10.19 -4.42 5.41
CA GLU A 98 -11.63 -4.64 5.60
C GLU A 98 -11.86 -5.51 6.84
#